data_AF-A0A2X1PLS3-F1
#
_entry.id   AF-A0A2X1PLS3-F1
#
_cell.length_a   1.000
_cell.length_b   1.000
_cell.length_c   1.000
_cell.angle_alpha   90.00
_cell.angle_beta   90.00
_cell.angle_gamma   90.00
#
_symmetry.space_group_name_H-M   'P 1'
#
loop_
_entity.id
_entity.type
_entity.pdbx_description
1 polymer ?
#
loop_
_entity_poly.entity_id
_entity_poly.type
_entity_poly.pdbx_seq_one_letter_code
_entity_poly.pdbx_strand_id
1 'polypeptide(L)' 'MIENIRELNKVLETEPSAVALNILRGNSNFYLLVQ' A
#
# COMPACT_ATOMS: atom_id res chain seq x y z
N MET A 1 -6.01 -8.27 3.46
CA MET A 1 -5.91 -7.95 2.01
C MET A 1 -6.44 -6.54 1.85
N ILE A 2 -5.84 -5.71 0.99
CA ILE A 2 -6.39 -4.36 0.68
C ILE A 2 -7.09 -4.51 -0.67
N GLU A 3 -8.41 -4.42 -0.68
CA GLU A 3 -9.24 -4.72 -1.86
C GLU A 3 -9.84 -3.45 -2.49
N ASN A 4 -9.82 -2.33 -1.77
CA ASN A 4 -10.37 -1.07 -2.23
C ASN A 4 -9.63 0.15 -1.62
N ILE A 5 -9.89 1.33 -2.17
CA ILE A 5 -9.26 2.59 -1.75
C ILE A 5 -9.63 2.95 -0.30
N ARG A 6 -10.83 2.59 0.17
CA ARG A 6 -11.25 2.88 1.55
C ARG A 6 -10.41 2.12 2.57
N GLU A 7 -10.07 0.86 2.30
CA GLU A 7 -9.17 0.07 3.15
C GLU A 7 -7.75 0.60 3.13
N LEU A 8 -7.25 1.04 1.97
CA LEU A 8 -5.96 1.70 1.88
C LEU A 8 -5.94 2.98 2.73
N ASN A 9 -6.97 3.83 2.61
CA ASN A 9 -7.08 5.07 3.39
C ASN A 9 -7.08 4.81 4.90
N LYS A 10 -7.76 3.77 5.39
CA LYS A 10 -7.72 3.39 6.82
C LYS A 10 -6.32 3.09 7.33
N VAL A 11 -5.45 2.52 6.50
CA VAL A 11 -4.04 2.27 6.88
C VAL A 11 -3.29 3.60 6.94
N LEU A 12 -3.53 4.50 5.97
CA LEU A 12 -2.89 5.82 5.91
C LEU A 12 -3.37 6.77 7.01
N GLU A 13 -4.60 6.61 7.53
CA GLU A 13 -5.14 7.35 8.68
C GLU A 13 -4.31 7.18 9.96
N THR A 14 -3.45 6.16 10.03
CA THR A 14 -2.53 5.96 11.16
C THR A 14 -1.29 6.85 11.11
N GLU A 15 -1.17 7.71 10.08
CA GLU A 15 -0.02 8.58 9.81
C GLU A 15 1.33 7.85 9.95
N PRO A 16 1.51 6.72 9.24
CA PRO A 16 2.75 5.95 9.34
C PRO A 16 3.93 6.76 8.79
N SER A 17 5.08 6.66 9.45
CA SER A 17 6.33 7.31 9.01
C SER A 17 6.92 6.71 7.73
N ALA A 18 6.47 5.51 7.33
CA ALA A 18 6.78 4.88 6.07
C ALA A 18 5.74 3.80 5.74
N VAL A 19 5.47 3.61 4.45
CA VAL A 19 4.56 2.58 3.93
C VAL A 19 5.25 1.77 2.84
N ALA A 20 5.16 0.44 2.93
CA ALA A 20 5.59 -0.48 1.88
C ALA A 20 4.36 -1.03 1.15
N LEU A 21 4.09 -0.51 -0.05
CA LEU A 21 2.97 -0.93 -0.87
C LEU A 21 3.38 -2.13 -1.72
N ASN A 22 2.76 -3.29 -1.49
CA ASN A 22 2.92 -4.44 -2.39
C ASN A 22 2.06 -4.23 -3.65
N ILE A 23 2.71 -4.05 -4.79
CA ILE A 23 2.07 -3.75 -6.07
C ILE A 23 2.25 -4.94 -7.00
N LEU A 24 1.13 -5.48 -7.50
CA LEU A 24 1.11 -6.39 -8.63
C LEU A 24 1.05 -5.58 -9.93
N ARG A 25 2.01 -5.79 -10.84
CA ARG A 25 2.02 -5.21 -12.19
C ARG A 25 2.37 -6.30 -13.20
N GLY A 26 1.41 -6.62 -14.06
CA GLY A 26 1.53 -7.79 -14.94
C GLY A 26 1.70 -9.06 -14.09
N ASN A 27 2.81 -9.77 -14.28
CA ASN A 27 3.12 -11.00 -13.54
C ASN A 27 4.18 -10.78 -12.44
N SER A 28 4.46 -9.53 -12.08
CA SER A 28 5.52 -9.19 -11.12
C SER A 28 4.94 -8.47 -9.92
N ASN A 29 5.42 -8.86 -8.73
CA ASN A 29 5.18 -8.15 -7.48
C ASN A 29 6.43 -7.34 -7.12
N PHE A 30 6.24 -6.09 -6.73
CA PHE A 30 7.32 -5.28 -6.17
C PHE A 30 6.77 -4.37 -5.06
N TYR A 31 7.65 -3.98 -4.16
CA TYR A 31 7.31 -3.03 -3.11
C TYR A 31 7.66 -1.62 -3.54
N LEU A 32 6.72 -0.69 -3.38
CA LEU A 32 6.98 0.74 -3.43
C LEU A 32 7.08 1.26 -1.99
N LEU A 33 8.20 1.89 -1.66
CA LEU A 33 8.43 2.53 -0.37
C LEU A 33 8.07 4.01 -0.47
N VAL A 34 7.19 4.47 0.41
CA VAL A 34 6.77 5.88 0.52
C VAL A 34 6.99 6.32 1.96
N GLN A 35 7.51 7.54 2.16
CA GLN A 35 7.72 8.19 3.45
C GLN A 35 6.95 9.49 3.50
#